data_AF-A4FS28-F1
#
_entry.id   AF-A4FS28-F1
#
_cell.length_a   1.000
_cell.length_b   1.000
_cell.length_c   1.000
_cell.angle_alpha   90.00
_cell.angle_beta   90.00
_cell.angle_gamma   90.00
#
_symmetry.space_group_name_H-M   'P 1'
#
loop_
_entity.id
_entity.type
_entity.pdbx_description
1 polymer ?
#
loop_
_entity_poly.entity_id
_entity_poly.type
_entity_poly.pdbx_seq_one_letter_code
_entity_poly.pdbx_strand_id
1 'polypeptide(L)'
;FTFFIAPVDTKPQTGGGYLGVFNSKEYDKTSQTVAVEFDTFYNAAWDPSNKERHIGIDVNSIKSVNTKSWNLQNGERANVVIAFNAATNVLTVTLTYPNSLEEENVTSYTLNEVVPLKDVVPEWVRIGFSATTGAEFAAHEVHSWSFHSELGGTS
;
A
#
# COMPACT_ATOMS: atom_id res chain seq x y z
N PHE A 1 -7.44 1.63 -1.84
CA PHE A 1 -7.35 0.71 -0.66
C PHE A 1 -5.89 0.60 -0.29
N THR A 2 -5.54 0.57 0.99
CA THR A 2 -4.14 0.55 1.43
C THR A 2 -3.94 -0.42 2.59
N PHE A 3 -2.74 -1.01 2.67
CA PHE A 3 -2.16 -1.49 3.93
C PHE A 3 -1.20 -0.42 4.43
N PHE A 4 -1.23 -0.06 5.71
CA PHE A 4 -0.38 1.00 6.25
C PHE A 4 0.35 0.60 7.53
N ILE A 5 1.44 1.32 7.80
CA ILE A 5 2.22 1.34 9.04
C ILE A 5 2.28 2.80 9.49
N ALA A 6 1.74 3.10 10.67
CA ALA A 6 1.61 4.47 11.17
C ALA A 6 1.76 4.54 12.71
N PRO A 7 1.89 5.73 13.33
CA PRO A 7 2.02 5.86 14.78
C PRO A 7 0.85 5.22 15.54
N VAL A 8 1.09 4.78 16.78
CA VAL A 8 0.07 4.08 17.59
C VAL A 8 -1.25 4.85 17.70
N ASP A 9 -1.20 6.18 17.83
CA ASP A 9 -2.38 7.03 18.00
C ASP A 9 -2.95 7.57 16.67
N THR A 10 -2.57 6.96 15.54
CA THR A 10 -3.06 7.34 14.21
C THR A 10 -4.59 7.38 14.14
N LYS A 11 -5.10 8.32 13.34
CA LYS A 11 -6.52 8.53 13.05
C LYS A 11 -6.71 8.65 11.53
N PRO A 12 -7.93 8.43 11.01
CA PRO A 12 -8.21 8.70 9.61
C PRO A 12 -7.80 10.13 9.21
N GLN A 13 -7.09 10.23 8.09
CA GLN A 13 -6.67 11.48 7.46
C GLN A 13 -7.68 11.86 6.36
N THR A 14 -7.25 12.63 5.35
CA THR A 14 -8.12 13.07 4.26
C THR A 14 -8.66 11.88 3.44
N GLY A 15 -9.95 11.93 3.11
CA GLY A 15 -10.63 10.90 2.31
C GLY A 15 -10.39 11.01 0.80
N GLY A 16 -11.20 10.32 0.00
CA GLY A 16 -11.07 10.33 -1.47
C GLY A 16 -9.73 9.78 -1.94
N GLY A 17 -9.08 10.46 -2.89
CA GLY A 17 -7.78 10.06 -3.43
C GLY A 17 -6.61 10.11 -2.45
N TYR A 18 -6.81 10.61 -1.22
CA TYR A 18 -5.79 10.53 -0.15
C TYR A 18 -5.88 9.26 0.71
N LEU A 19 -6.84 8.39 0.37
CA LEU A 19 -6.99 7.04 0.89
C LEU A 19 -7.12 6.94 2.42
N GLY A 20 -7.43 8.05 3.11
CA GLY A 20 -7.59 8.12 4.56
C GLY A 20 -6.27 8.05 5.33
N VAL A 21 -5.12 8.12 4.65
CA VAL A 21 -3.79 7.92 5.26
C VAL A 21 -2.85 9.12 5.11
N PHE A 22 -3.10 10.04 4.17
CA PHE A 22 -2.31 11.25 3.97
C PHE A 22 -3.19 12.52 3.89
N ASN A 23 -2.57 13.68 3.96
CA ASN A 23 -3.24 15.00 3.78
C ASN A 23 -2.67 15.81 2.61
N SER A 24 -1.58 15.35 2.00
CA SER A 24 -0.84 16.08 0.99
C SER A 24 -0.11 15.13 0.04
N LYS A 25 0.14 15.62 -1.18
CA LYS A 25 1.04 15.02 -2.17
C LYS A 25 2.50 15.45 -2.00
N GLU A 26 2.72 16.48 -1.19
CA GLU A 26 4.05 16.91 -0.78
C GLU A 26 4.50 16.07 0.40
N TYR A 27 5.79 15.78 0.47
CA TYR A 27 6.38 14.99 1.54
C TYR A 27 6.23 15.69 2.90
N ASP A 28 5.58 15.00 3.85
CA ASP A 28 5.39 15.46 5.22
C ASP A 28 5.94 14.44 6.22
N LYS A 29 7.15 14.71 6.71
CA LYS A 29 7.80 13.87 7.73
C LYS A 29 6.98 13.67 9.01
N THR A 30 6.04 14.57 9.31
CA THR A 30 5.20 14.47 10.51
C THR A 30 4.07 13.46 10.35
N SER A 31 3.77 13.04 9.11
CA SER A 31 2.83 11.95 8.83
C SER A 31 3.30 10.63 9.41
N GLN A 32 4.63 10.40 9.45
CA GLN A 32 5.27 9.17 9.94
C GLN A 32 4.58 7.89 9.47
N THR A 33 4.20 7.84 8.20
CA THR A 33 3.34 6.81 7.63
C THR A 33 3.99 6.23 6.37
N VAL A 34 4.03 4.90 6.32
CA VAL A 34 4.32 4.14 5.11
C VAL A 34 3.06 3.38 4.72
N ALA A 35 2.70 3.42 3.45
CA ALA A 35 1.57 2.67 2.93
C ALA A 35 1.94 1.90 1.66
N VAL A 36 1.24 0.81 1.44
CA VAL A 36 1.15 0.12 0.16
C VAL A 36 -0.26 0.34 -0.34
N GLU A 37 -0.39 1.09 -1.43
CA GLU A 37 -1.67 1.40 -2.02
C GLU A 37 -2.01 0.50 -3.22
N PHE A 38 -3.30 0.28 -3.39
CA PHE A 38 -3.93 -0.33 -4.55
C PHE A 38 -4.92 0.70 -5.07
N ASP A 39 -4.41 1.62 -5.90
CA ASP A 39 -5.18 2.75 -6.41
C ASP A 39 -5.92 2.37 -7.69
N THR A 40 -7.20 2.72 -7.70
CA THR A 40 -8.15 2.39 -8.74
C THR A 40 -8.66 3.61 -9.50
N PHE A 41 -8.28 4.82 -9.08
CA PHE A 41 -8.73 6.09 -9.64
C PHE A 41 -7.54 7.01 -9.94
N TYR A 42 -7.56 7.66 -11.10
CA TYR A 42 -6.47 8.55 -11.50
C TYR A 42 -6.65 9.99 -10.97
N ASN A 43 -5.79 10.39 -10.04
CA ASN A 43 -5.62 11.75 -9.56
C ASN A 43 -4.47 12.48 -10.30
N ALA A 44 -4.85 13.33 -11.27
CA ALA A 44 -3.91 14.00 -12.18
C ALA A 44 -2.79 14.84 -11.53
N ALA A 45 -2.92 15.17 -10.25
CA ALA A 45 -1.95 15.98 -9.53
C ALA A 45 -0.75 15.18 -8.97
N TRP A 46 -0.84 13.85 -8.83
CA TRP A 46 0.24 13.02 -8.25
C TRP A 46 0.40 11.63 -8.87
N ASP A 47 -0.65 11.06 -9.46
CA ASP A 47 -0.59 9.70 -10.02
C ASP A 47 0.25 9.59 -11.30
N PRO A 48 0.68 8.36 -11.65
CA PRO A 48 1.38 8.07 -12.90
C PRO A 48 0.69 8.66 -14.14
N SER A 49 1.47 9.31 -15.00
CA SER A 49 0.93 10.03 -16.18
C SER A 49 0.30 9.12 -17.24
N ASN A 50 0.55 7.81 -17.18
CA ASN A 50 -0.11 6.80 -18.03
C ASN A 50 -1.58 6.59 -17.66
N LYS A 51 -2.05 7.14 -16.52
CA LYS A 51 -3.44 7.07 -16.03
C LYS A 51 -3.91 5.65 -15.72
N GLU A 52 -2.97 4.73 -15.55
CA GLU A 52 -3.28 3.34 -15.21
C GLU A 52 -3.51 3.21 -13.70
N ARG A 53 -4.39 2.29 -13.34
CA ARG A 53 -4.48 1.81 -11.96
C ARG A 53 -3.15 1.19 -11.57
N HIS A 54 -2.78 1.29 -10.31
CA HIS A 54 -1.44 0.90 -9.89
C HIS A 54 -1.39 0.40 -8.45
N ILE A 55 -0.33 -0.34 -8.19
CA ILE A 55 0.19 -0.60 -6.85
C ILE A 55 1.23 0.48 -6.58
N GLY A 56 1.17 1.11 -5.43
CA GLY A 56 2.11 2.15 -5.00
C GLY A 56 2.79 1.82 -3.68
N ILE A 57 4.02 2.28 -3.50
CA ILE A 57 4.68 2.36 -2.19
C ILE A 57 4.77 3.83 -1.81
N ASP A 58 4.14 4.19 -0.70
CA ASP A 58 3.99 5.56 -0.24
C ASP A 58 4.78 5.79 1.02
N VAL A 59 5.50 6.91 1.08
CA VAL A 59 6.32 7.29 2.23
C VAL A 59 6.06 8.75 2.54
N ASN A 60 5.30 9.01 3.61
CA ASN A 60 4.98 10.36 4.09
C ASN A 60 4.30 11.29 3.05
N SER A 61 3.70 10.73 2.01
CA SER A 61 3.00 11.46 0.94
C SER A 61 2.09 10.49 0.17
N ILE A 62 0.96 10.96 -0.35
CA ILE A 62 0.13 10.17 -1.29
C ILE A 62 0.80 9.99 -2.66
N LYS A 63 1.82 10.80 -2.97
CA LYS A 63 2.60 10.59 -4.20
C LYS A 63 3.61 9.47 -3.95
N SER A 64 3.34 8.27 -4.47
CA SER A 64 4.19 7.11 -4.28
C SER A 64 5.64 7.34 -4.71
N VAL A 65 6.58 6.75 -3.97
CA VAL A 65 8.00 6.75 -4.34
C VAL A 65 8.28 5.80 -5.51
N ASN A 66 7.44 4.78 -5.69
CA ASN A 66 7.49 3.84 -6.78
C ASN A 66 6.10 3.26 -7.06
N THR A 67 5.82 2.91 -8.32
CA THR A 67 4.52 2.41 -8.76
C THR A 67 4.67 1.28 -9.76
N LYS A 68 3.68 0.37 -9.79
CA LYS A 68 3.55 -0.67 -10.81
C LYS A 68 2.13 -0.67 -11.35
N SER A 69 1.98 -0.52 -12.67
CA SER A 69 0.69 -0.67 -13.34
C SER A 69 0.04 -2.02 -13.01
N TRP A 70 -1.24 -1.98 -12.69
CA TRP A 70 -2.03 -3.11 -12.22
C TRP A 70 -3.38 -3.15 -12.93
N ASN A 71 -3.68 -4.30 -13.53
CA ASN A 71 -5.00 -4.51 -14.14
C ASN A 71 -5.93 -5.10 -13.08
N LEU A 72 -6.74 -4.24 -12.46
CA LEU A 72 -7.81 -4.65 -11.56
C LEU A 72 -8.75 -5.64 -12.25
N GLN A 73 -8.91 -6.83 -11.69
CA GLN A 73 -9.95 -7.79 -12.04
C GLN A 73 -11.15 -7.57 -11.12
N ASN A 74 -12.20 -6.93 -11.64
CA ASN A 74 -13.33 -6.48 -10.84
C ASN A 74 -14.11 -7.67 -10.24
N GLY A 75 -14.31 -7.68 -8.92
CA GLY A 75 -15.02 -8.74 -8.19
C GLY A 75 -14.17 -9.98 -7.89
N GLU A 76 -12.98 -10.11 -8.50
CA GLU A 76 -12.07 -11.22 -8.25
C GLU A 76 -11.24 -11.00 -6.98
N ARG A 77 -10.95 -12.09 -6.28
CA ARG A 77 -10.13 -12.06 -5.06
C ARG A 77 -8.65 -12.01 -5.42
N ALA A 78 -7.96 -10.99 -4.92
CA ALA A 78 -6.50 -10.91 -5.00
C ALA A 78 -5.86 -11.45 -3.72
N ASN A 79 -4.80 -12.23 -3.87
CA ASN A 79 -3.90 -12.60 -2.78
C ASN A 79 -2.74 -11.61 -2.75
N VAL A 80 -2.45 -11.02 -1.59
CA VAL A 80 -1.39 -10.02 -1.42
C VAL A 80 -0.39 -10.49 -0.36
N VAL A 81 0.90 -10.39 -0.70
CA VAL A 81 2.01 -10.58 0.23
C VAL A 81 2.82 -9.29 0.28
N ILE A 82 2.97 -8.72 1.48
CA ILE A 82 3.82 -7.57 1.75
C ILE A 82 4.91 -8.03 2.71
N ALA A 83 6.16 -7.94 2.29
CA ALA A 83 7.32 -8.41 3.05
C ALA A 83 8.39 -7.33 3.12
N PHE A 84 8.91 -7.09 4.32
CA PHE A 84 10.01 -6.15 4.56
C PHE A 84 11.25 -6.92 5.02
N ASN A 85 12.39 -6.68 4.37
CA ASN A 85 13.68 -7.22 4.79
C ASN A 85 14.49 -6.13 5.49
N ALA A 86 14.65 -6.25 6.81
CA ALA A 86 15.36 -5.26 7.63
C ALA A 86 16.86 -5.15 7.34
N ALA A 87 17.51 -6.21 6.80
CA ALA A 87 18.93 -6.15 6.46
C ALA A 87 19.20 -5.30 5.21
N THR A 88 18.23 -5.21 4.30
CA THR A 88 18.34 -4.45 3.04
C THR A 88 17.44 -3.23 2.98
N ASN A 89 16.57 -3.02 3.97
CA ASN A 89 15.48 -2.05 3.97
C ASN A 89 14.52 -2.18 2.77
N VAL A 90 14.42 -3.36 2.15
CA VAL A 90 13.56 -3.54 0.97
C VAL A 90 12.15 -3.95 1.40
N LEU A 91 11.16 -3.15 1.00
CA LEU A 91 9.74 -3.49 1.04
C LEU A 91 9.33 -4.08 -0.31
N THR A 92 8.85 -5.32 -0.32
CA THR A 92 8.34 -6.02 -1.50
C THR A 92 6.84 -6.24 -1.37
N VAL A 93 6.10 -5.94 -2.43
CA VAL A 93 4.66 -6.17 -2.56
C VAL A 93 4.44 -7.09 -3.74
N THR A 94 3.72 -8.19 -3.52
CA THR A 94 3.25 -9.09 -4.58
C THR A 94 1.74 -9.22 -4.49
N LEU A 95 1.05 -8.92 -5.59
CA LEU A 95 -0.38 -9.16 -5.77
C LEU A 95 -0.57 -10.25 -6.82
N THR A 96 -1.44 -11.22 -6.53
CA THR A 96 -1.73 -12.33 -7.43
C THR A 96 -3.23 -12.60 -7.50
N TYR A 97 -3.76 -12.71 -8.71
CA TYR A 97 -5.10 -13.25 -8.95
C TYR A 97 -4.98 -14.77 -9.20
N PRO A 98 -5.52 -15.62 -8.31
CA PRO A 98 -5.61 -17.05 -8.56
C PRO A 98 -6.69 -17.29 -9.62
N ASN A 99 -6.29 -17.44 -10.88
CA ASN A 99 -7.24 -17.75 -11.95
C ASN A 99 -7.86 -19.13 -11.69
N SER A 100 -9.19 -19.20 -11.71
CA SER A 100 -9.96 -20.31 -11.13
C SER A 100 -10.09 -21.56 -12.00
N LEU A 101 -9.42 -21.70 -13.16
CA LEU A 101 -9.67 -22.86 -14.04
C LEU A 101 -8.47 -23.43 -14.82
N GLU A 102 -7.34 -22.73 -14.94
CA GLU A 102 -6.15 -23.26 -15.63
C GLU A 102 -4.88 -22.77 -14.93
N GLU A 103 -4.06 -23.70 -14.42
CA GLU A 103 -2.83 -23.45 -13.65
C GLU A 103 -1.77 -22.60 -14.41
N GLU A 104 -1.96 -22.38 -15.72
CA GLU A 104 -1.00 -21.69 -16.59
C GLU A 104 -1.17 -20.16 -16.68
N ASN A 105 -2.26 -19.57 -16.16
CA ASN A 105 -2.55 -18.13 -16.33
C ASN A 105 -2.65 -17.36 -15.00
N VAL A 106 -1.72 -17.57 -14.08
CA VAL A 106 -1.63 -16.76 -12.85
C VAL A 106 -1.17 -15.34 -13.20
N THR A 107 -2.06 -14.35 -13.04
CA THR A 107 -1.69 -12.94 -13.21
C THR A 107 -1.07 -12.44 -11.91
N SER A 108 0.21 -12.06 -11.95
CA SER A 108 0.94 -11.54 -10.78
C SER A 108 1.63 -10.21 -11.07
N TYR A 109 1.68 -9.36 -10.05
CA TYR A 109 2.30 -8.04 -10.06
C TYR A 109 3.24 -7.95 -8.86
N THR A 110 4.49 -7.56 -9.10
CA THR A 110 5.47 -7.34 -8.03
C THR A 110 6.06 -5.93 -8.14
N LEU A 111 6.15 -5.26 -7.00
CA LEU A 111 6.79 -3.96 -6.80
C LEU A 111 7.72 -4.06 -5.60
N ASN A 112 8.89 -3.43 -5.67
CA ASN A 112 9.81 -3.35 -4.54
C ASN A 112 10.43 -1.96 -4.47
N GLU A 113 10.75 -1.52 -3.26
CA GLU A 113 11.44 -0.26 -3.00
C GLU A 113 12.26 -0.33 -1.71
N VAL A 114 13.36 0.44 -1.64
CA VAL A 114 14.13 0.64 -0.41
C VAL A 114 13.42 1.66 0.47
N VAL A 115 12.87 1.22 1.59
CA VAL A 115 12.14 2.04 2.55
C VAL A 115 12.87 1.99 3.91
N PRO A 116 13.61 3.04 4.30
CA PRO A 116 14.30 3.07 5.60
C PRO A 116 13.29 3.30 6.74
N LEU A 117 12.54 2.26 7.14
CA LEU A 117 11.44 2.35 8.11
C LEU A 117 11.86 3.05 9.42
N LYS A 118 13.07 2.77 9.90
CA LYS A 118 13.63 3.37 11.12
C LYS A 118 13.65 4.91 11.10
N ASP A 119 13.79 5.51 9.92
CA ASP A 119 13.88 6.96 9.75
C ASP A 119 12.51 7.60 9.43
N VAL A 120 11.46 6.78 9.23
CA VAL A 120 10.13 7.22 8.80
C VAL A 120 9.10 7.08 9.91
N VAL A 121 9.00 5.91 10.53
CA VAL A 121 7.98 5.58 11.52
C VAL A 121 8.58 5.54 12.94
N PRO A 122 7.79 5.80 14.01
CA PRO A 122 8.26 5.59 15.37
C PRO A 122 8.54 4.11 15.67
N GLU A 123 9.23 3.84 16.78
CA GLU A 123 9.55 2.47 17.23
C GLU A 123 8.32 1.59 17.48
N TRP A 124 7.20 2.21 17.91
CA TRP A 124 5.92 1.55 18.12
C TRP A 124 4.90 2.08 17.13
N VAL A 125 4.27 1.15 16.40
CA VAL A 125 3.33 1.45 15.32
C VAL A 125 2.04 0.67 15.47
N ARG A 126 1.00 1.13 14.79
CA ARG A 126 -0.16 0.31 14.42
C ARG A 126 -0.10 0.04 12.92
N ILE A 127 -0.55 -1.15 12.56
CA ILE A 127 -0.75 -1.57 11.18
C ILE A 127 -2.23 -1.80 10.94
N GLY A 128 -2.66 -1.63 9.70
CA GLY A 128 -4.05 -1.85 9.34
C GLY A 128 -4.33 -1.59 7.88
N PHE A 129 -5.62 -1.54 7.57
CA PHE A 129 -6.10 -1.21 6.24
C PHE A 129 -6.89 0.09 6.25
N SER A 130 -6.80 0.85 5.17
CA SER A 130 -7.64 2.02 4.92
C SER A 130 -8.25 1.96 3.53
N ALA A 131 -9.49 2.42 3.40
CA ALA A 131 -10.17 2.52 2.12
C ALA A 131 -11.12 3.71 2.14
N THR A 132 -11.25 4.34 0.98
CA THR A 132 -12.08 5.52 0.78
C THR A 132 -12.83 5.35 -0.54
N THR A 133 -13.95 6.03 -0.63
CA THR A 133 -14.62 6.32 -1.90
C THR A 133 -14.57 7.83 -2.15
N GLY A 134 -14.98 8.26 -3.34
CA GLY A 134 -15.08 9.66 -3.72
C GLY A 134 -16.37 9.91 -4.50
N ALA A 135 -16.27 10.67 -5.60
CA ALA A 135 -17.36 10.78 -6.57
C ALA A 135 -17.68 9.43 -7.23
N GLU A 136 -16.64 8.61 -7.45
CA GLU A 136 -16.72 7.21 -7.84
C GLU A 136 -16.65 6.32 -6.58
N PHE A 137 -17.30 5.15 -6.63
CA PHE A 137 -17.40 4.25 -5.47
C PHE A 137 -17.15 2.78 -5.86
N ALA A 138 -16.59 2.03 -4.93
CA ALA A 138 -16.41 0.59 -5.01
C ALA A 138 -16.49 -0.02 -3.60
N ALA A 139 -16.80 -1.31 -3.52
CA ALA A 139 -16.66 -2.06 -2.28
C ALA A 139 -15.19 -2.44 -2.08
N HIS A 140 -14.71 -2.32 -0.84
CA HIS A 140 -13.35 -2.70 -0.45
C HIS A 140 -13.43 -3.69 0.72
N GLU A 141 -13.07 -4.95 0.47
CA GLU A 141 -13.26 -6.04 1.42
C GLU A 141 -11.96 -6.81 1.62
N VAL A 142 -11.62 -7.08 2.89
CA VAL A 142 -10.54 -8.00 3.26
C VAL A 142 -11.19 -9.26 3.81
N HIS A 143 -11.03 -10.38 3.10
CA HIS A 143 -11.63 -11.65 3.51
C HIS A 143 -10.80 -12.42 4.54
N SER A 144 -9.48 -12.24 4.54
CA SER A 144 -8.57 -12.84 5.50
C SER A 144 -7.31 -11.99 5.63
N TRP A 145 -6.68 -12.04 6.80
CA TRP A 145 -5.42 -11.34 7.07
C TRP A 145 -4.61 -12.11 8.10
N SER A 146 -3.31 -12.22 7.86
CA SER A 146 -2.31 -12.67 8.82
C SER A 146 -1.14 -11.71 8.81
N PHE A 147 -0.47 -11.60 9.97
CA PHE A 147 0.69 -10.75 10.14
C PHE A 147 1.72 -11.44 11.03
N HIS A 148 2.99 -11.27 10.70
CA HIS A 148 4.12 -11.71 11.50
C HIS A 148 5.22 -10.66 11.43
N SER A 149 5.84 -10.38 12.57
CA SER A 149 7.00 -9.51 12.68
C SER A 149 8.00 -10.10 13.66
N GLU A 150 9.28 -9.94 13.36
CA GLU A 150 10.38 -10.33 14.22
C GLU A 150 11.35 -9.15 14.35
N LEU A 151 11.67 -8.78 15.58
CA LEU A 151 12.73 -7.82 15.89
C LEU A 151 13.90 -8.59 16.47
N GLY A 152 15.00 -8.68 15.72
CA GLY A 152 16.21 -9.34 16.19
C GLY A 152 16.75 -8.66 17.46
N GLY A 153 16.89 -9.42 18.54
CA GLY A 153 17.47 -8.91 19.78
C GLY A 153 18.95 -8.61 19.59
N THR A 154 19.38 -7.40 19.91
CA THR A 154 20.80 -7.13 20.19
C THR A 154 21.10 -7.63 21.59
N SER A 155 21.67 -8.84 21.70
CA SER A 155 22.37 -9.30 22.90
C SER A 155 23.72 -8.64 23.04
#